data_AF-A0A2E7LU28-F1
#
_entry.id   AF-A0A2E7LU28-F1
#
_cell.length_a   1.000
_cell.length_b   1.000
_cell.length_c   1.000
_cell.angle_alpha   90.00
_cell.angle_beta   90.00
_cell.angle_gamma   90.00
#
_symmetry.space_group_name_H-M   'P 1'
#
loop_
_entity.id
_entity.type
_entity.pdbx_description
1 polymer ?
#
loop_
_entity_poly.entity_id
_entity_poly.type
_entity_poly.pdbx_seq_one_letter_code
_entity_poly.pdbx_strand_id
1 'polypeptide(L)'
;MKQLILVLFAAVIAVSANAQEKKKLFKDFFKYSTLYVAGDIKNPKENLPNYFVRTNPNGSLYDVPVVVDGTQYHDYDYKYGFGIRKIARFDYEVKGKLYYDGTESNVGMTAPNSSIKGFEYVFHTEKERSRDDVFQNHRYFLKHSGKYHMVKVESRKQGKVNFNYKSAELRAKLPIGKKLTLSAGAIYRTHERPYGYNPVEIWLNETDADGYAVNPWYTLGFYYGYDDIYYTQEDQFGNEVSDWYWINPEGETVAYTDLQFRQTVFTDLMNRFNNEAWAEIDAFGVISPVLGFDYYHYKNNFWLHAYGSYLLPYHDYVKGDEAFSYHNRNNWGLGGLREDAEKEQWEDFQTGVVFGWKLSKNIGVFVEGEYTKFWDSKIYNSSVGLNITLK
;
A
#
# COMPACT_ATOMS: atom_id res chain seq x y z
N MET A 1 12.34 12.44 12.60
CA MET A 1 13.68 12.12 13.14
C MET A 1 13.77 12.14 14.66
N LYS A 2 13.39 13.21 15.38
CA LYS A 2 13.49 13.27 16.86
C LYS A 2 12.78 12.10 17.55
N GLN A 3 11.55 11.76 17.15
CA GLN A 3 10.80 10.64 17.73
C GLN A 3 11.39 9.25 17.40
N LEU A 4 11.99 9.07 16.22
CA LEU A 4 12.62 7.81 15.79
C LEU A 4 13.93 7.51 16.55
N ILE A 5 14.76 8.53 16.72
CA ILE A 5 15.95 8.44 17.56
C ILE A 5 15.53 8.21 19.01
N LEU A 6 14.43 8.82 19.47
CA LEU A 6 13.89 8.59 20.82
C LEU A 6 13.46 7.14 21.03
N VAL A 7 12.81 6.50 20.06
CA VAL A 7 12.40 5.07 20.15
C VAL A 7 13.62 4.16 20.17
N LEU A 8 14.60 4.43 19.31
CA LEU A 8 15.89 3.72 19.31
C LEU A 8 16.65 3.88 20.64
N PHE A 9 16.69 5.10 21.17
CA PHE A 9 17.30 5.38 22.48
C PHE A 9 16.50 4.78 23.63
N ALA A 10 15.17 4.84 23.60
CA ALA A 10 14.30 4.26 24.62
C ALA A 10 14.44 2.73 24.67
N ALA A 11 14.56 2.07 23.52
CA ALA A 11 14.82 0.62 23.45
C ALA A 11 16.18 0.24 24.08
N VAL A 12 17.19 1.11 24.01
CA VAL A 12 18.49 0.91 24.68
C VAL A 12 18.43 1.30 26.17
N ILE A 13 17.69 2.35 26.53
CA ILE A 13 17.62 2.87 27.90
C ILE A 13 16.74 1.99 28.80
N ALA A 14 15.67 1.39 28.28
CA ALA A 14 14.72 0.57 29.05
C ALA A 14 15.31 -0.77 29.54
N VAL A 15 16.47 -1.19 29.02
CA VAL A 15 17.01 -2.55 29.25
C VAL A 15 18.08 -2.60 30.35
N SER A 16 18.55 -1.46 30.89
CA SER A 16 19.57 -1.49 31.96
C SER A 16 19.52 -0.28 32.90
N ALA A 17 19.66 -0.52 34.21
CA ALA A 17 19.72 0.53 35.24
C ALA A 17 21.13 1.12 35.42
N ASN A 18 22.17 0.39 35.01
CA ASN A 18 23.57 0.76 35.23
C ASN A 18 24.18 1.51 34.02
N ALA A 19 24.86 2.64 34.27
CA ALA A 19 25.50 3.47 33.23
C ALA A 19 26.59 2.74 32.42
N GLN A 20 27.34 1.82 33.04
CA GLN A 20 28.39 1.06 32.36
C GLN A 20 27.80 -0.01 31.42
N GLU A 21 26.68 -0.63 31.82
CA GLU A 21 25.92 -1.57 31.00
C GLU A 21 25.23 -0.86 29.84
N LYS A 22 24.67 0.34 30.06
CA LYS A 22 24.11 1.19 28.99
C LYS A 22 25.13 1.48 27.89
N LYS A 23 26.37 1.83 28.27
CA LYS A 23 27.45 2.10 27.29
C LYS A 23 27.79 0.88 26.46
N LYS A 24 27.84 -0.31 27.08
CA LYS A 24 28.09 -1.57 26.39
C LYS A 24 26.94 -1.95 25.45
N LEU A 25 25.71 -1.88 25.96
CA LEU A 25 24.49 -2.16 25.19
C LEU A 25 24.36 -1.24 23.97
N PHE A 26 24.62 0.06 24.14
CA PHE A 26 24.61 1.03 23.05
C PHE A 26 25.66 0.67 21.98
N LYS A 27 26.89 0.35 22.39
CA LYS A 27 27.96 -0.06 21.47
C LYS A 27 27.58 -1.34 20.71
N ASP A 28 27.01 -2.33 21.39
CA ASP A 28 26.61 -3.59 20.77
C ASP A 28 25.39 -3.44 19.86
N PHE A 29 24.46 -2.54 20.20
CA PHE A 29 23.30 -2.21 19.38
C PHE A 29 23.74 -1.63 18.03
N PHE A 30 24.66 -0.66 18.02
CA PHE A 30 25.17 -0.03 16.80
C PHE A 30 26.32 -0.78 16.12
N LYS A 31 26.88 -1.83 16.74
CA LYS A 31 27.89 -2.67 16.10
C LYS A 31 27.37 -3.29 14.80
N TYR A 32 28.17 -3.19 13.73
CA TYR A 32 27.84 -3.62 12.35
C TYR A 32 26.76 -2.81 11.64
N SER A 33 26.40 -1.65 12.16
CA SER A 33 25.44 -0.77 11.49
C SER A 33 26.12 -0.03 10.36
N THR A 34 25.40 0.16 9.26
CA THR A 34 25.84 0.97 8.12
C THR A 34 24.91 2.16 7.96
N LEU A 35 25.49 3.35 8.03
CA LEU A 35 24.83 4.60 7.64
C LEU A 35 25.09 4.81 6.14
N TYR A 36 24.08 5.23 5.39
CA TYR A 36 24.20 5.49 3.96
C TYR A 36 23.30 6.64 3.51
N VAL A 37 23.74 7.29 2.45
CA VAL A 37 22.97 8.25 1.65
C VAL A 37 23.17 7.81 0.20
N ALA A 38 22.09 7.70 -0.56
CA ALA A 38 22.15 7.23 -1.94
C ALA A 38 21.09 7.95 -2.79
N GLY A 39 21.36 8.04 -4.09
CA GLY A 39 20.37 8.48 -5.06
C GLY A 39 20.66 7.97 -6.46
N ASP A 40 19.62 7.92 -7.27
CA ASP A 40 19.64 7.56 -8.69
C ASP A 40 18.72 8.50 -9.49
N ILE A 41 19.10 8.72 -10.76
CA ILE A 41 18.33 9.47 -11.76
C ILE A 41 18.16 8.55 -12.97
N LYS A 42 16.97 8.55 -13.57
CA LYS A 42 16.61 7.71 -14.72
C LYS A 42 15.87 8.54 -15.77
N ASN A 43 15.90 8.04 -17.00
CA ASN A 43 15.16 8.65 -18.09
C ASN A 43 13.65 8.64 -17.81
N PRO A 44 12.92 9.66 -18.28
CA PRO A 44 11.46 9.64 -18.24
C PRO A 44 10.89 8.50 -19.07
N LYS A 45 9.66 8.09 -18.74
CA LYS A 45 8.88 7.21 -19.61
C LYS A 45 8.49 7.96 -20.89
N GLU A 46 8.78 7.37 -22.04
CA GLU A 46 8.26 7.85 -23.33
C GLU A 46 6.84 7.33 -23.56
N ASN A 47 5.94 8.21 -24.01
CA ASN A 47 4.57 7.86 -24.39
C ASN A 47 4.44 7.89 -25.92
N LEU A 48 3.54 7.06 -26.45
CA LEU A 48 3.21 7.10 -27.86
C LEU A 48 2.58 8.45 -28.22
N PRO A 49 2.88 9.01 -29.41
CA PRO A 49 2.25 10.25 -29.85
C PRO A 49 0.72 10.16 -29.85
N ASN A 50 0.06 11.16 -29.27
CA ASN A 50 -1.40 11.27 -29.24
C ASN A 50 -1.84 12.63 -29.77
N TYR A 51 -2.76 12.64 -30.73
CA TYR A 51 -3.21 13.86 -31.40
C TYR A 51 -4.73 14.00 -31.32
N PHE A 52 -5.21 15.22 -31.15
CA PHE A 52 -6.64 15.53 -31.18
C PHE A 52 -6.91 16.84 -31.93
N VAL A 53 -8.15 17.02 -32.38
CA VAL A 53 -8.59 18.25 -33.04
C VAL A 53 -9.21 19.18 -32.00
N ARG A 54 -8.76 20.44 -31.98
CA ARG A 54 -9.35 21.48 -31.13
C ARG A 54 -10.23 22.42 -31.98
N THR A 55 -11.29 22.94 -31.39
CA THR A 55 -12.07 24.04 -31.98
C THR A 55 -11.16 25.23 -32.25
N ASN A 56 -11.30 25.84 -33.43
CA ASN A 56 -10.51 27.00 -33.81
C ASN A 56 -10.77 28.17 -32.83
N PRO A 57 -9.78 29.04 -32.56
CA PRO A 57 -9.94 30.15 -31.60
C PRO A 57 -11.09 31.11 -31.93
N ASN A 58 -11.50 31.19 -33.19
CA ASN A 58 -12.63 31.97 -33.67
C ASN A 58 -13.98 31.24 -33.59
N GLY A 59 -14.01 30.00 -33.08
CA GLY A 59 -15.22 29.17 -32.98
C GLY A 59 -15.76 28.64 -34.32
N SER A 60 -15.09 28.92 -35.44
CA SER A 60 -15.57 28.49 -36.77
C SER A 60 -15.39 26.99 -36.95
N LEU A 61 -16.51 26.31 -37.20
CA LEU A 61 -16.56 24.89 -37.53
C LEU A 61 -16.11 24.59 -38.96
N TYR A 62 -16.05 25.61 -39.81
CA TYR A 62 -15.75 25.48 -41.25
C TYR A 62 -14.30 25.81 -41.60
N ASP A 63 -13.53 26.26 -40.61
CA ASP A 63 -12.13 26.56 -40.78
C ASP A 63 -11.29 25.27 -40.74
N VAL A 64 -10.09 25.31 -41.33
CA VAL A 64 -9.15 24.18 -41.29
C VAL A 64 -8.86 23.81 -39.83
N PRO A 65 -9.01 22.53 -39.42
CA PRO A 65 -8.85 22.13 -38.03
C PRO A 65 -7.40 22.26 -37.58
N VAL A 66 -7.20 22.74 -36.34
CA VAL A 66 -5.89 22.70 -35.68
C VAL A 66 -5.74 21.35 -35.00
N VAL A 67 -4.78 20.56 -35.49
CA VAL A 67 -4.35 19.31 -34.84
C VAL A 67 -3.35 19.68 -33.73
N VAL A 68 -3.64 19.25 -32.51
CA VAL A 68 -2.81 19.50 -31.33
C VAL A 68 -2.15 18.21 -30.89
N ASP A 69 -0.84 18.28 -30.59
CA ASP A 69 -0.12 17.22 -29.89
C ASP A 69 -0.57 17.21 -28.42
N GLY A 70 -1.32 16.16 -28.05
CA GLY A 70 -1.77 15.87 -26.70
C GLY A 70 -0.90 14.82 -26.00
N THR A 71 0.30 14.55 -26.50
CA THR A 71 1.23 13.59 -25.90
C THR A 71 1.66 14.08 -24.52
N GLN A 72 1.48 13.22 -23.52
CA GLN A 72 1.97 13.50 -22.17
C GLN A 72 3.49 13.26 -22.13
N TYR A 73 4.26 14.30 -21.88
CA TYR A 73 5.71 14.21 -21.65
C TYR A 73 5.99 14.24 -20.15
N HIS A 74 6.75 13.25 -19.66
CA HIS A 74 7.13 13.13 -18.26
C HIS A 74 8.51 13.73 -17.99
N ASP A 75 8.71 14.27 -16.79
CA ASP A 75 10.03 14.63 -16.26
C ASP A 75 10.86 13.37 -15.95
N TYR A 76 12.18 13.55 -15.84
CA TYR A 76 13.09 12.49 -15.41
C TYR A 76 12.70 11.91 -14.05
N ASP A 77 12.82 10.60 -13.92
CA ASP A 77 12.60 9.89 -12.67
C ASP A 77 13.83 10.05 -11.77
N TYR A 78 13.61 10.19 -10.46
CA TYR A 78 14.69 10.22 -9.49
C TYR A 78 14.31 9.49 -8.22
N LYS A 79 15.31 9.02 -7.49
CA LYS A 79 15.16 8.55 -6.12
C LYS A 79 16.35 9.00 -5.31
N TYR A 80 16.11 9.55 -4.12
CA TYR A 80 17.19 9.78 -3.16
C TYR A 80 16.70 9.52 -1.76
N GLY A 81 17.57 8.94 -0.94
CA GLY A 81 17.23 8.52 0.40
C GLY A 81 18.45 8.40 1.29
N PHE A 82 18.17 8.32 2.57
CA PHE A 82 19.16 8.10 3.59
C PHE A 82 18.65 7.10 4.62
N GLY A 83 19.56 6.36 5.22
CA GLY A 83 19.19 5.38 6.20
C GLY A 83 20.34 4.83 7.02
N ILE A 84 19.95 4.13 8.08
CA ILE A 84 20.84 3.31 8.89
C ILE A 84 20.28 1.89 8.94
N ARG A 85 21.15 0.90 8.79
CA ARG A 85 20.76 -0.51 8.83
C ARG A 85 21.74 -1.37 9.59
N LYS A 86 21.24 -2.40 10.23
CA LYS A 86 21.97 -3.54 10.78
C LYS A 86 21.11 -4.77 10.57
N ILE A 87 21.46 -5.58 9.58
CA ILE A 87 20.72 -6.80 9.26
C ILE A 87 21.69 -7.80 8.67
N ALA A 88 21.62 -9.04 9.13
CA ALA A 88 22.49 -10.09 8.65
C ALA A 88 21.83 -10.85 7.52
N ARG A 89 22.65 -11.23 6.54
CA ARG A 89 22.23 -12.02 5.40
C ARG A 89 22.20 -13.50 5.76
N PHE A 90 21.22 -14.24 5.26
CA PHE A 90 21.29 -15.69 5.21
C PHE A 90 22.40 -16.13 4.25
N ASP A 91 22.90 -17.36 4.37
CA ASP A 91 24.09 -17.80 3.63
C ASP A 91 23.89 -17.79 2.11
N TYR A 92 22.64 -17.97 1.65
CA TYR A 92 22.30 -17.88 0.23
C TYR A 92 22.12 -16.43 -0.28
N GLU A 93 21.98 -15.45 0.61
CA GLU A 93 21.72 -14.05 0.22
C GLU A 93 23.01 -13.35 -0.23
N VAL A 94 23.03 -12.95 -1.50
CA VAL A 94 24.10 -12.16 -2.08
C VAL A 94 23.77 -10.67 -2.02
N LYS A 95 24.80 -9.83 -1.87
CA LYS A 95 24.62 -8.37 -1.89
C LYS A 95 24.44 -7.95 -3.35
N GLY A 96 23.28 -7.40 -3.69
CA GLY A 96 22.96 -7.01 -5.08
C GLY A 96 23.77 -5.82 -5.59
N LYS A 97 24.13 -4.87 -4.72
CA LYS A 97 24.91 -3.66 -5.06
C LYS A 97 26.17 -3.55 -4.20
N LEU A 98 27.15 -2.79 -4.67
CA LEU A 98 28.36 -2.51 -3.89
C LEU A 98 28.10 -1.59 -2.69
N TYR A 99 27.07 -0.75 -2.76
CA TYR A 99 26.64 0.17 -1.72
C TYR A 99 25.24 -0.18 -1.22
N TYR A 100 24.76 0.55 -0.20
CA TYR A 100 23.38 0.46 0.27
C TYR A 100 22.59 1.66 -0.19
N ASP A 101 21.36 1.45 -0.62
CA ASP A 101 20.46 2.53 -1.05
C ASP A 101 19.03 2.43 -0.50
N GLY A 102 18.77 1.44 0.36
CA GLY A 102 17.47 1.22 0.99
C GLY A 102 16.49 0.42 0.12
N THR A 103 16.89 0.03 -1.09
CA THR A 103 16.10 -0.84 -1.98
C THR A 103 16.34 -2.33 -1.74
N GLU A 104 17.24 -2.68 -0.83
CA GLU A 104 17.56 -4.09 -0.58
C GLU A 104 16.37 -4.83 0.05
N SER A 105 16.03 -5.99 -0.54
CA SER A 105 15.12 -6.95 0.08
C SER A 105 15.95 -7.98 0.83
N ASN A 106 15.75 -8.07 2.14
CA ASN A 106 16.35 -9.10 2.98
C ASN A 106 15.25 -9.96 3.58
N VAL A 107 15.37 -11.28 3.44
CA VAL A 107 14.41 -12.26 3.99
C VAL A 107 14.30 -12.12 5.50
N GLY A 108 15.38 -11.70 6.17
CA GLY A 108 15.37 -11.36 7.59
C GLY A 108 14.38 -10.25 7.97
N MET A 109 13.79 -9.51 7.04
CA MET A 109 12.77 -8.50 7.36
C MET A 109 11.34 -9.08 7.42
N THR A 110 11.12 -10.21 6.75
CA THR A 110 9.79 -10.82 6.56
C THR A 110 9.66 -12.18 7.23
N ALA A 111 10.73 -12.98 7.21
CA ALA A 111 10.76 -14.28 7.88
C ALA A 111 10.61 -14.15 9.41
N PRO A 112 9.86 -15.07 10.07
CA PRO A 112 9.75 -15.11 11.53
C PRO A 112 11.10 -15.30 12.23
N ASN A 113 12.06 -15.96 11.57
CA ASN A 113 13.40 -16.16 12.09
C ASN A 113 14.43 -15.18 11.51
N SER A 114 15.69 -15.34 11.94
CA SER A 114 16.78 -14.43 11.61
C SER A 114 18.06 -15.23 11.47
N SER A 115 18.95 -14.78 10.59
CA SER A 115 20.26 -15.39 10.38
C SER A 115 21.14 -15.27 11.63
N ILE A 116 20.94 -14.21 12.43
CA ILE A 116 21.61 -13.98 13.72
C ILE A 116 20.61 -13.78 14.85
N LYS A 117 21.11 -13.93 16.09
CA LYS A 117 20.37 -13.55 17.30
C LYS A 117 20.64 -12.09 17.66
N GLY A 118 19.65 -11.45 18.27
CA GLY A 118 19.73 -10.06 18.75
C GLY A 118 18.94 -9.10 17.88
N PHE A 119 19.36 -7.83 17.89
CA PHE A 119 18.68 -6.75 17.17
C PHE A 119 19.12 -6.65 15.71
N GLU A 120 18.12 -6.59 14.84
CA GLU A 120 18.22 -6.22 13.43
C GLU A 120 17.28 -5.05 13.16
N TYR A 121 17.71 -4.10 12.34
CA TYR A 121 16.91 -2.94 12.00
C TYR A 121 17.26 -2.33 10.65
N VAL A 122 16.30 -1.62 10.08
CA VAL A 122 16.43 -0.76 8.91
C VAL A 122 15.58 0.48 9.18
N PHE A 123 16.21 1.64 9.19
CA PHE A 123 15.52 2.92 9.19
C PHE A 123 15.91 3.67 7.94
N HIS A 124 14.98 3.76 7.00
CA HIS A 124 15.18 4.35 5.68
C HIS A 124 14.05 5.32 5.37
N THR A 125 14.38 6.44 4.76
CA THR A 125 13.41 7.35 4.15
C THR A 125 13.94 7.81 2.81
N GLU A 126 13.03 7.99 1.86
CA GLU A 126 13.37 8.39 0.51
C GLU A 126 12.27 9.25 -0.10
N LYS A 127 12.69 10.07 -1.05
CA LYS A 127 11.81 10.74 -2.00
C LYS A 127 12.04 10.12 -3.36
N GLU A 128 10.95 9.74 -4.02
CA GLU A 128 10.93 9.13 -5.35
C GLU A 128 10.06 9.99 -6.27
N ARG A 129 10.50 10.21 -7.51
CA ARG A 129 9.64 10.62 -8.61
C ARG A 129 9.58 9.47 -9.61
N SER A 130 8.37 9.09 -9.98
CA SER A 130 8.13 8.04 -10.98
C SER A 130 6.93 8.46 -11.83
N ARG A 131 7.16 8.83 -13.10
CA ARG A 131 6.12 9.29 -14.04
C ARG A 131 5.39 10.54 -13.52
N ASP A 132 6.15 11.57 -13.18
CA ASP A 132 5.71 12.86 -12.57
C ASP A 132 5.10 12.77 -11.17
N ASP A 133 4.65 11.60 -10.73
CA ASP A 133 4.20 11.41 -9.37
C ASP A 133 5.38 11.43 -8.39
N VAL A 134 5.25 12.26 -7.35
CA VAL A 134 6.25 12.40 -6.30
C VAL A 134 5.79 11.68 -5.03
N PHE A 135 6.54 10.66 -4.63
CA PHE A 135 6.27 9.85 -3.46
C PHE A 135 7.27 10.14 -2.34
N GLN A 136 6.76 10.10 -1.11
CA GLN A 136 7.58 10.05 0.10
C GLN A 136 7.42 8.67 0.73
N ASN A 137 8.48 7.89 0.71
CA ASN A 137 8.50 6.52 1.22
C ASN A 137 9.35 6.44 2.49
N HIS A 138 9.03 5.46 3.33
CA HIS A 138 9.88 5.10 4.46
C HIS A 138 9.72 3.64 4.82
N ARG A 139 10.77 3.10 5.45
CA ARG A 139 10.73 1.82 6.12
C ARG A 139 11.48 1.92 7.43
N TYR A 140 10.74 1.79 8.52
CA TYR A 140 11.25 1.75 9.89
C TYR A 140 10.96 0.37 10.43
N PHE A 141 11.99 -0.46 10.51
CA PHE A 141 11.92 -1.86 10.90
C PHE A 141 12.89 -2.07 12.05
N LEU A 142 12.42 -2.69 13.13
CA LEU A 142 13.24 -3.15 14.24
C LEU A 142 12.74 -4.51 14.67
N LYS A 143 13.62 -5.50 14.69
CA LYS A 143 13.35 -6.86 15.14
C LYS A 143 14.39 -7.28 16.15
N HIS A 144 13.95 -7.90 17.24
CA HIS A 144 14.79 -8.66 18.13
C HIS A 144 14.45 -10.15 18.00
N SER A 145 15.43 -10.97 17.61
CA SER A 145 15.26 -12.41 17.48
C SER A 145 16.09 -13.16 18.51
N GLY A 146 15.42 -13.85 19.43
CA GLY A 146 16.03 -14.76 20.40
C GLY A 146 15.90 -16.23 19.97
N LYS A 147 16.37 -17.15 20.82
CA LYS A 147 16.19 -18.60 20.59
C LYS A 147 14.72 -19.02 20.70
N TYR A 148 13.98 -18.42 21.64
CA TYR A 148 12.61 -18.83 22.00
C TYR A 148 11.59 -17.70 21.83
N HIS A 149 11.99 -16.56 21.30
CA HIS A 149 11.12 -15.41 21.14
C HIS A 149 11.50 -14.54 19.94
N MET A 150 10.55 -13.77 19.46
CA MET A 150 10.80 -12.62 18.59
C MET A 150 9.87 -11.47 18.94
N VAL A 151 10.41 -10.27 18.84
CA VAL A 151 9.67 -9.02 18.89
C VAL A 151 10.01 -8.26 17.61
N LYS A 152 9.01 -7.78 16.89
CA LYS A 152 9.23 -6.94 15.71
C LYS A 152 8.26 -5.77 15.74
N VAL A 153 8.75 -4.60 15.38
CA VAL A 153 7.95 -3.42 15.08
C VAL A 153 8.31 -2.92 13.69
N GLU A 154 7.30 -2.55 12.91
CA GLU A 154 7.50 -2.06 11.55
C GLU A 154 6.56 -0.88 11.27
N SER A 155 7.05 0.13 10.57
CA SER A 155 6.25 1.13 9.87
C SER A 155 6.78 1.25 8.46
N ARG A 156 5.91 1.08 7.48
CA ARG A 156 6.28 1.12 6.07
C ARG A 156 5.26 1.94 5.29
N LYS A 157 5.78 2.88 4.51
CA LYS A 157 5.03 3.65 3.52
C LYS A 157 5.69 3.51 2.16
N GLN A 158 4.91 3.12 1.16
CA GLN A 158 5.32 2.98 -0.24
C GLN A 158 4.23 3.56 -1.13
N GLY A 159 4.42 4.81 -1.56
CA GLY A 159 3.41 5.59 -2.28
C GLY A 159 2.99 4.96 -3.61
N LYS A 160 3.95 4.38 -4.35
CA LYS A 160 3.72 3.76 -5.67
C LYS A 160 2.65 2.66 -5.69
N VAL A 161 2.45 1.97 -4.57
CA VAL A 161 1.44 0.90 -4.42
C VAL A 161 0.40 1.22 -3.36
N ASN A 162 0.30 2.50 -2.97
CA ASN A 162 -0.58 3.00 -1.92
C ASN A 162 -0.56 2.15 -0.63
N PHE A 163 0.65 1.82 -0.16
CA PHE A 163 0.83 0.94 0.99
C PHE A 163 1.36 1.74 2.18
N ASN A 164 0.58 1.87 3.24
CA ASN A 164 0.95 2.52 4.49
C ASN A 164 0.45 1.67 5.65
N TYR A 165 1.36 1.10 6.46
CA TYR A 165 0.96 0.35 7.65
C TYR A 165 2.00 0.47 8.76
N LYS A 166 1.52 0.23 9.98
CA LYS A 166 2.34 0.01 11.17
C LYS A 166 1.97 -1.33 11.78
N SER A 167 2.95 -2.05 12.30
CA SER A 167 2.73 -3.27 13.07
C SER A 167 3.68 -3.42 14.25
N ALA A 168 3.22 -4.18 15.23
CA ALA A 168 4.01 -4.67 16.35
C ALA A 168 3.63 -6.13 16.61
N GLU A 169 4.62 -7.02 16.65
CA GLU A 169 4.41 -8.44 16.90
C GLU A 169 5.30 -8.96 18.01
N LEU A 170 4.75 -9.90 18.76
CA LEU A 170 5.43 -10.67 19.79
C LEU A 170 5.12 -12.14 19.54
N ARG A 171 6.15 -12.96 19.40
CA ARG A 171 6.01 -14.40 19.14
C ARG A 171 6.90 -15.23 20.07
N ALA A 172 6.36 -16.31 20.59
CA ALA A 172 7.14 -17.43 21.13
C ALA A 172 7.62 -18.31 19.98
N LYS A 173 8.83 -18.88 20.10
CA LYS A 173 9.45 -19.75 19.09
C LYS A 173 9.71 -21.13 19.68
N LEU A 174 9.44 -22.15 18.87
CA LEU A 174 9.78 -23.53 19.10
C LEU A 174 10.73 -24.01 17.98
N PRO A 175 12.05 -23.95 18.19
CA PRO A 175 13.02 -24.54 17.27
C PRO A 175 12.91 -26.07 17.29
N ILE A 176 12.69 -26.69 16.14
CA ILE A 176 12.62 -28.14 15.95
C ILE A 176 13.86 -28.58 15.15
N GLY A 177 14.81 -29.17 15.85
CA GLY A 177 16.11 -29.52 15.27
C GLY A 177 16.91 -28.27 14.88
N LYS A 178 17.56 -28.32 13.71
CA LYS A 178 18.42 -27.22 13.21
C LYS A 178 17.82 -26.41 12.05
N LYS A 179 16.72 -26.89 11.47
CA LYS A 179 16.19 -26.36 10.20
C LYS A 179 14.80 -25.73 10.33
N LEU A 180 13.94 -26.30 11.18
CA LEU A 180 12.56 -25.86 11.30
C LEU A 180 12.38 -25.07 12.61
N THR A 181 11.66 -23.97 12.54
CA THR A 181 11.16 -23.24 13.70
C THR A 181 9.69 -22.99 13.51
N LEU A 182 8.89 -23.36 14.51
CA LEU A 182 7.49 -22.93 14.61
C LEU A 182 7.41 -21.74 15.54
N SER A 183 6.41 -20.88 15.34
CA SER A 183 6.17 -19.73 16.20
C SER A 183 4.69 -19.45 16.35
N ALA A 184 4.30 -18.91 17.50
CA ALA A 184 2.95 -18.50 17.79
C ALA A 184 2.98 -17.22 18.63
N GLY A 185 2.00 -16.35 18.47
CA GLY A 185 1.94 -15.10 19.22
C GLY A 185 0.81 -14.19 18.78
N ALA A 186 1.01 -12.89 18.94
CA ALA A 186 0.04 -11.87 18.55
C ALA A 186 0.73 -10.77 17.73
N ILE A 187 -0.05 -10.16 16.84
CA ILE A 187 0.36 -9.02 16.03
C ILE A 187 -0.71 -7.93 16.10
N TYR A 188 -0.27 -6.73 16.40
CA TYR A 188 -1.03 -5.49 16.21
C TYR A 188 -0.70 -4.93 14.83
N ARG A 189 -1.70 -4.53 14.04
CA ARG A 189 -1.54 -3.87 12.74
C ARG A 189 -2.47 -2.67 12.64
N THR A 190 -2.12 -1.73 11.77
CA THR A 190 -2.94 -0.56 11.46
C THR A 190 -3.20 -0.47 9.97
N HIS A 191 -4.34 0.11 9.61
CA HIS A 191 -4.69 0.45 8.24
C HIS A 191 -5.59 1.70 8.24
N GLU A 192 -5.65 2.38 7.10
CA GLU A 192 -6.40 3.64 6.92
C GLU A 192 -7.60 3.47 5.99
N ARG A 193 -7.84 2.27 5.44
CA ARG A 193 -8.82 2.05 4.38
C ARG A 193 -10.13 1.48 4.94
N PRO A 194 -11.27 2.16 4.77
CA PRO A 194 -12.58 1.61 5.13
C PRO A 194 -13.08 0.67 4.02
N TYR A 195 -12.78 -0.62 4.13
CA TYR A 195 -13.14 -1.60 3.10
C TYR A 195 -14.65 -1.83 3.06
N GLY A 196 -15.20 -1.93 1.85
CA GLY A 196 -16.64 -2.12 1.63
C GLY A 196 -17.51 -0.88 1.79
N TYR A 197 -16.97 0.20 2.37
CA TYR A 197 -17.70 1.44 2.58
C TYR A 197 -17.60 2.36 1.35
N ASN A 198 -18.70 2.48 0.62
CA ASN A 198 -18.85 3.38 -0.53
C ASN A 198 -19.87 4.50 -0.19
N PRO A 199 -19.41 5.66 0.34
CA PRO A 199 -20.29 6.72 0.83
C PRO A 199 -21.33 7.18 -0.19
N VAL A 200 -20.90 7.46 -1.42
CA VAL A 200 -21.79 7.98 -2.47
C VAL A 200 -22.82 6.97 -2.91
N GLU A 201 -22.46 5.68 -2.95
CA GLU A 201 -23.41 4.62 -3.26
C GLU A 201 -24.45 4.45 -2.15
N ILE A 202 -24.03 4.55 -0.89
CA ILE A 202 -24.96 4.52 0.26
C ILE A 202 -25.92 5.71 0.21
N TRP A 203 -25.38 6.91 -0.05
CA TRP A 203 -26.16 8.13 -0.09
C TRP A 203 -27.16 8.16 -1.26
N LEU A 204 -26.74 7.76 -2.46
CA LEU A 204 -27.60 7.69 -3.65
C LEU A 204 -28.68 6.59 -3.57
N ASN A 205 -28.44 5.55 -2.78
CA ASN A 205 -29.35 4.43 -2.62
C ASN A 205 -30.13 4.45 -1.30
N GLU A 206 -30.12 5.57 -0.59
CA GLU A 206 -30.96 5.76 0.60
C GLU A 206 -32.43 5.84 0.17
N THR A 207 -33.29 5.05 0.82
CA THR A 207 -34.72 5.00 0.49
C THR A 207 -35.59 5.33 1.69
N ASP A 208 -36.74 5.98 1.44
CA ASP A 208 -37.77 6.18 2.45
C ASP A 208 -38.56 4.89 2.75
N ALA A 209 -39.56 4.98 3.63
CA ALA A 209 -40.39 3.85 4.02
C ALA A 209 -41.19 3.22 2.87
N ASP A 210 -41.40 3.96 1.78
CA ASP A 210 -42.14 3.54 0.60
C ASP A 210 -41.21 3.06 -0.54
N GLY A 211 -39.89 3.07 -0.32
CA GLY A 211 -38.87 2.59 -1.25
C GLY A 211 -38.44 3.62 -2.29
N TYR A 212 -38.79 4.90 -2.14
CA TYR A 212 -38.33 5.96 -3.03
C TYR A 212 -36.96 6.47 -2.60
N ALA A 213 -36.12 6.81 -3.56
CA ALA A 213 -34.81 7.41 -3.28
C ALA A 213 -34.98 8.74 -2.52
N VAL A 214 -34.39 8.82 -1.34
CA VAL A 214 -34.35 10.05 -0.52
C VAL A 214 -33.49 11.11 -1.19
N ASN A 215 -32.41 10.68 -1.84
CA ASN A 215 -31.45 11.54 -2.53
C ASN A 215 -31.43 11.22 -4.03
N PRO A 216 -32.30 11.86 -4.85
CA PRO A 216 -32.18 11.78 -6.30
C PRO A 216 -30.78 12.19 -6.76
N TRP A 217 -30.20 11.51 -7.75
CA TRP A 217 -28.79 11.70 -8.11
C TRP A 217 -28.37 13.16 -8.31
N TYR A 218 -29.23 13.97 -8.93
CA TYR A 218 -28.97 15.37 -9.26
C TYR A 218 -28.79 16.25 -8.03
N THR A 219 -29.31 15.85 -6.86
CA THR A 219 -29.18 16.64 -5.62
C THR A 219 -27.75 16.69 -5.11
N LEU A 220 -26.85 15.78 -5.54
CA LEU A 220 -25.41 15.90 -5.23
C LEU A 220 -24.80 17.09 -5.98
N GLY A 221 -25.28 17.38 -7.19
CA GLY A 221 -24.92 18.61 -7.92
C GLY A 221 -25.31 19.83 -7.10
N PHE A 222 -26.56 19.89 -6.65
CA PHE A 222 -27.07 20.99 -5.83
C PHE A 222 -26.34 21.12 -4.49
N TYR A 223 -25.99 19.99 -3.85
CA TYR A 223 -25.20 19.96 -2.63
C TYR A 223 -23.85 20.67 -2.79
N TYR A 224 -23.23 20.55 -3.97
CA TYR A 224 -22.00 21.26 -4.32
C TYR A 224 -22.21 22.62 -5.00
N GLY A 225 -23.45 23.13 -5.02
CA GLY A 225 -23.81 24.46 -5.51
C GLY A 225 -24.01 24.56 -7.02
N TYR A 226 -24.09 23.45 -7.74
CA TYR A 226 -24.53 23.45 -9.13
C TYR A 226 -26.04 23.68 -9.20
N ASP A 227 -26.54 24.11 -10.36
CA ASP A 227 -27.96 24.28 -10.62
C ASP A 227 -28.30 23.78 -12.02
N ASP A 228 -29.54 23.33 -12.23
CA ASP A 228 -30.02 22.82 -13.50
C ASP A 228 -31.12 23.72 -14.07
N ILE A 229 -31.11 23.90 -15.39
CA ILE A 229 -32.02 24.82 -16.07
C ILE A 229 -32.69 24.06 -17.21
N TYR A 230 -33.99 23.85 -17.04
CA TYR A 230 -34.83 23.19 -18.02
C TYR A 230 -34.92 24.02 -19.31
N TYR A 231 -34.80 23.33 -20.45
CA TYR A 231 -34.99 23.93 -21.75
C TYR A 231 -35.69 22.97 -22.71
N THR A 232 -36.29 23.54 -23.76
CA THR A 232 -36.86 22.80 -24.89
C THR A 232 -36.27 23.36 -26.17
N GLN A 233 -35.81 22.49 -27.06
CA GLN A 233 -35.32 22.82 -28.39
C GLN A 233 -36.17 22.15 -29.45
N GLU A 234 -36.46 22.87 -30.53
CA GLU A 234 -37.14 22.35 -31.72
C GLU A 234 -36.11 22.21 -32.86
N ASP A 235 -36.08 21.05 -33.51
CA ASP A 235 -35.23 20.84 -34.68
C ASP A 235 -35.86 21.41 -35.96
N GLN A 236 -35.11 21.36 -37.07
CA GLN A 236 -35.57 21.81 -38.39
C GLN A 236 -36.87 21.13 -38.88
N PHE A 237 -37.20 19.95 -38.35
CA PHE A 237 -38.35 19.14 -38.76
C PHE A 237 -39.55 19.31 -37.82
N GLY A 238 -39.45 20.19 -36.81
CA GLY A 238 -40.49 20.43 -35.82
C GLY A 238 -40.51 19.40 -34.68
N ASN A 239 -39.45 18.61 -34.49
CA ASN A 239 -39.36 17.71 -33.34
C ASN A 239 -38.85 18.47 -32.12
N GLU A 240 -39.62 18.45 -31.04
CA GLU A 240 -39.22 19.02 -29.76
C GLU A 240 -38.46 18.00 -28.90
N VAL A 241 -37.35 18.44 -28.31
CA VAL A 241 -36.59 17.72 -27.30
C VAL A 241 -36.41 18.63 -26.09
N SER A 242 -36.68 18.10 -24.91
CA SER A 242 -36.44 18.80 -23.65
C SER A 242 -35.35 18.11 -22.84
N ASP A 243 -34.51 18.91 -22.19
CA ASP A 243 -33.44 18.45 -21.31
C ASP A 243 -33.09 19.57 -20.31
N TRP A 244 -32.06 19.35 -19.51
CA TRP A 244 -31.52 20.30 -18.55
C TRP A 244 -30.07 20.60 -18.88
N TYR A 245 -29.72 21.88 -18.95
CA TYR A 245 -28.32 22.29 -18.92
C TYR A 245 -27.93 22.67 -17.50
N TRP A 246 -26.66 22.50 -17.17
CA TRP A 246 -26.14 22.64 -15.82
C TRP A 246 -25.16 23.80 -15.72
N ILE A 247 -25.28 24.58 -14.66
CA ILE A 247 -24.36 25.67 -14.32
C ILE A 247 -23.59 25.36 -13.03
N ASN A 248 -22.35 25.82 -12.94
CA ASN A 248 -21.55 25.76 -11.72
C ASN A 248 -21.91 26.91 -10.74
N PRO A 249 -21.37 26.92 -9.50
CA PRO A 249 -21.62 28.01 -8.54
C PRO A 249 -21.26 29.41 -9.05
N GLU A 250 -20.35 29.51 -10.02
CA GLU A 250 -19.95 30.76 -10.68
C GLU A 250 -20.91 31.20 -11.80
N GLY A 251 -21.91 30.39 -12.14
CA GLY A 251 -22.92 30.66 -13.17
C GLY A 251 -22.49 30.27 -14.60
N GLU A 252 -21.40 29.53 -14.77
CA GLU A 252 -20.91 29.06 -16.06
C GLU A 252 -21.55 27.73 -16.43
N THR A 253 -21.99 27.59 -17.69
CA THR A 253 -22.53 26.33 -18.21
C THR A 253 -21.43 25.27 -18.29
N VAL A 254 -21.59 24.18 -17.55
CA VAL A 254 -20.64 23.06 -17.49
C VAL A 254 -21.12 21.83 -18.25
N ALA A 255 -22.43 21.71 -18.51
CA ALA A 255 -23.01 20.67 -19.33
C ALA A 255 -24.30 21.16 -19.99
N TYR A 256 -24.57 20.70 -21.21
CA TYR A 256 -25.75 21.07 -21.99
C TYR A 256 -26.89 20.05 -21.87
N THR A 257 -26.65 18.90 -21.22
CA THR A 257 -27.65 17.85 -20.96
C THR A 257 -27.39 17.16 -19.63
N ASP A 258 -28.42 16.54 -19.05
CA ASP A 258 -28.28 15.67 -17.88
C ASP A 258 -27.31 14.51 -18.12
N LEU A 259 -27.28 13.99 -19.34
CA LEU A 259 -26.38 12.91 -19.72
C LEU A 259 -24.93 13.38 -19.69
N GLN A 260 -24.65 14.55 -20.26
CA GLN A 260 -23.30 15.12 -20.26
C GLN A 260 -22.85 15.41 -18.83
N PHE A 261 -23.72 15.98 -17.99
CA PHE A 261 -23.39 16.27 -16.59
C PHE A 261 -23.04 14.98 -15.82
N ARG A 262 -23.86 13.93 -15.96
CA ARG A 262 -23.61 12.60 -15.33
C ARG A 262 -22.28 11.98 -15.74
N GLN A 263 -21.91 12.09 -17.02
CA GLN A 263 -20.71 11.45 -17.56
C GLN A 263 -19.42 12.23 -17.33
N THR A 264 -19.52 13.51 -16.96
CA THR A 264 -18.36 14.40 -16.80
C THR A 264 -18.29 14.91 -15.36
N VAL A 265 -18.96 16.03 -15.07
CA VAL A 265 -18.91 16.74 -13.79
C VAL A 265 -19.34 15.85 -12.62
N PHE A 266 -20.43 15.10 -12.77
CA PHE A 266 -20.96 14.28 -11.69
C PHE A 266 -19.98 13.22 -11.21
N THR A 267 -19.16 12.67 -12.12
CA THR A 267 -18.12 11.70 -11.75
C THR A 267 -17.11 12.30 -10.78
N ASP A 268 -16.71 13.56 -11.01
CA ASP A 268 -15.80 14.28 -10.12
C ASP A 268 -16.47 14.59 -8.77
N LEU A 269 -17.77 14.95 -8.77
CA LEU A 269 -18.53 15.19 -7.54
C LEU A 269 -18.67 13.93 -6.68
N MET A 270 -18.96 12.77 -7.29
CA MET A 270 -19.03 11.49 -6.57
C MET A 270 -17.68 11.15 -5.91
N ASN A 271 -16.58 11.33 -6.64
CA ASN A 271 -15.24 11.08 -6.12
C ASN A 271 -14.87 12.07 -5.01
N ARG A 272 -15.24 13.34 -5.15
CA ARG A 272 -15.06 14.35 -4.12
C ARG A 272 -15.83 13.98 -2.84
N PHE A 273 -17.11 13.64 -2.95
CA PHE A 273 -17.95 13.22 -1.84
C PHE A 273 -17.36 12.02 -1.09
N ASN A 274 -16.93 11.00 -1.85
CA ASN A 274 -16.27 9.85 -1.27
C ASN A 274 -14.97 10.21 -0.54
N ASN A 275 -14.12 11.05 -1.13
CA ASN A 275 -12.88 11.47 -0.50
C ASN A 275 -13.10 12.31 0.76
N GLU A 276 -14.10 13.20 0.76
CA GLU A 276 -14.50 13.99 1.93
C GLU A 276 -14.97 13.06 3.06
N ALA A 277 -15.87 12.11 2.77
CA ALA A 277 -16.36 11.14 3.75
C ALA A 277 -15.25 10.20 4.28
N TRP A 278 -14.36 9.72 3.41
CA TRP A 278 -13.23 8.88 3.86
C TRP A 278 -12.19 9.65 4.68
N ALA A 279 -12.03 10.96 4.43
CA ALA A 279 -11.08 11.80 5.18
C ALA A 279 -11.51 12.01 6.65
N GLU A 280 -12.78 11.80 6.96
CA GLU A 280 -13.32 11.86 8.32
C GLU A 280 -13.07 10.55 9.11
N ILE A 281 -12.69 9.47 8.43
CA ILE A 281 -12.50 8.16 9.06
C ILE A 281 -11.11 8.04 9.66
N ASP A 282 -11.07 7.81 10.98
CA ASP A 282 -9.85 7.56 11.71
C ASP A 282 -9.17 6.25 11.30
N ALA A 283 -7.83 6.23 11.39
CA ALA A 283 -7.05 5.02 11.17
C ALA A 283 -7.38 3.92 12.19
N PHE A 284 -7.49 2.69 11.69
CA PHE A 284 -7.87 1.52 12.46
C PHE A 284 -6.66 0.82 13.09
N GLY A 285 -6.88 0.12 14.20
CA GLY A 285 -5.90 -0.75 14.84
C GLY A 285 -6.51 -2.11 15.16
N VAL A 286 -5.88 -3.18 14.70
CA VAL A 286 -6.35 -4.56 14.86
C VAL A 286 -5.31 -5.41 15.59
N ILE A 287 -5.75 -6.23 16.53
CA ILE A 287 -4.94 -7.29 17.15
C ILE A 287 -5.36 -8.63 16.55
N SER A 288 -4.40 -9.52 16.32
CA SER A 288 -4.67 -10.84 15.75
C SER A 288 -3.70 -11.89 16.29
N PRO A 289 -4.14 -13.11 16.59
CA PRO A 289 -3.24 -14.21 16.83
C PRO A 289 -2.54 -14.62 15.53
N VAL A 290 -1.25 -14.93 15.63
CA VAL A 290 -0.40 -15.28 14.48
C VAL A 290 0.37 -16.56 14.75
N LEU A 291 0.31 -17.47 13.79
CA LEU A 291 1.16 -18.66 13.71
C LEU A 291 2.21 -18.44 12.63
N GLY A 292 3.38 -19.02 12.77
CA GLY A 292 4.40 -18.95 11.74
C GLY A 292 5.31 -20.15 11.73
N PHE A 293 5.92 -20.38 10.57
CA PHE A 293 6.95 -21.38 10.38
C PHE A 293 8.13 -20.77 9.63
N ASP A 294 9.30 -21.36 9.84
CA ASP A 294 10.54 -20.97 9.19
C ASP A 294 11.38 -22.23 8.99
N TYR A 295 11.52 -22.66 7.75
CA TYR A 295 12.35 -23.79 7.34
C TYR A 295 13.55 -23.27 6.57
N TYR A 296 14.74 -23.46 7.14
CA TYR A 296 16.00 -23.06 6.55
C TYR A 296 16.91 -24.26 6.29
N HIS A 297 17.30 -24.44 5.03
CA HIS A 297 18.33 -25.37 4.61
C HIS A 297 19.30 -24.73 3.63
N TYR A 298 20.59 -24.84 3.92
CA TYR A 298 21.64 -24.34 3.05
C TYR A 298 22.76 -25.37 2.86
N LYS A 299 23.13 -25.59 1.60
CA LYS A 299 24.36 -26.22 1.11
C LYS A 299 24.80 -25.51 -0.18
N ASN A 300 26.08 -25.60 -0.51
CA ASN A 300 26.66 -24.87 -1.65
C ASN A 300 26.02 -25.18 -3.03
N ASN A 301 25.39 -26.34 -3.18
CA ASN A 301 24.70 -26.79 -4.40
C ASN A 301 23.18 -26.75 -4.31
N PHE A 302 22.61 -26.61 -3.11
CA PHE A 302 21.17 -26.65 -2.88
C PHE A 302 20.81 -25.86 -1.63
N TRP A 303 19.88 -24.91 -1.76
CA TRP A 303 19.29 -24.22 -0.63
C TRP A 303 17.79 -24.06 -0.80
N LEU A 304 17.11 -24.12 0.33
CA LEU A 304 15.68 -23.89 0.45
C LEU A 304 15.44 -23.13 1.75
N HIS A 305 14.85 -21.96 1.63
CA HIS A 305 14.29 -21.21 2.75
C HIS A 305 12.81 -20.99 2.47
N ALA A 306 11.95 -21.65 3.22
CA ALA A 306 10.51 -21.47 3.15
C ALA A 306 10.00 -20.97 4.50
N TYR A 307 9.23 -19.88 4.50
CA TYR A 307 8.76 -19.26 5.73
C TYR A 307 7.35 -18.74 5.54
N GLY A 308 6.61 -18.62 6.63
CA GLY A 308 5.26 -18.10 6.59
C GLY A 308 4.77 -17.60 7.94
N SER A 309 3.80 -16.70 7.88
CA SER A 309 2.98 -16.20 8.97
C SER A 309 1.52 -16.27 8.53
N TYR A 310 0.69 -16.93 9.32
CA TYR A 310 -0.74 -17.05 9.12
C TYR A 310 -1.44 -16.44 10.33
N LEU A 311 -2.28 -15.45 10.08
CA LEU A 311 -3.08 -14.79 11.08
C LEU A 311 -4.45 -15.48 11.09
N LEU A 312 -4.77 -16.06 12.23
CA LEU A 312 -6.01 -16.82 12.41
C LEU A 312 -7.22 -15.86 12.35
N PRO A 313 -8.42 -16.35 11.98
CA PRO A 313 -9.66 -15.57 11.87
C PRO A 313 -10.25 -15.18 13.24
N TYR A 314 -9.44 -14.49 14.05
CA TYR A 314 -9.76 -13.92 15.35
C TYR A 314 -9.14 -12.52 15.42
N HIS A 315 -9.65 -11.64 14.57
CA HIS A 315 -9.24 -10.25 14.49
C HIS A 315 -10.14 -9.39 15.36
N ASP A 316 -9.53 -8.56 16.20
CA ASP A 316 -10.23 -7.63 17.07
C ASP A 316 -9.75 -6.20 16.82
N TYR A 317 -10.67 -5.31 16.44
CA TYR A 317 -10.36 -3.89 16.34
C TYR A 317 -10.32 -3.26 17.74
N VAL A 318 -9.18 -2.67 18.08
CA VAL A 318 -8.95 -1.97 19.36
C VAL A 318 -8.81 -0.45 19.18
N LYS A 319 -8.91 0.03 17.94
CA LYS A 319 -8.90 1.44 17.55
C LYS A 319 -9.65 1.64 16.23
N GLY A 320 -10.32 2.78 16.10
CA GLY A 320 -11.13 3.16 14.94
C GLY A 320 -12.60 2.86 15.20
N ASP A 321 -13.48 3.48 14.43
CA ASP A 321 -14.91 3.19 14.49
C ASP A 321 -15.19 1.81 13.87
N GLU A 322 -15.72 0.90 14.68
CA GLU A 322 -15.94 -0.47 14.25
C GLU A 322 -16.94 -0.61 13.10
N ALA A 323 -17.86 0.36 12.94
CA ALA A 323 -18.82 0.38 11.84
C ALA A 323 -18.12 0.37 10.47
N PHE A 324 -17.03 1.14 10.33
CA PHE A 324 -16.24 1.26 9.11
C PHE A 324 -15.07 0.26 9.03
N SER A 325 -14.96 -0.64 10.01
CA SER A 325 -13.90 -1.63 10.06
C SER A 325 -14.10 -2.76 9.04
N TYR A 326 -13.05 -3.55 8.81
CA TYR A 326 -13.10 -4.69 7.88
C TYR A 326 -14.06 -5.82 8.31
N HIS A 327 -14.56 -5.80 9.55
CA HIS A 327 -15.64 -6.70 9.95
C HIS A 327 -16.89 -6.51 9.12
N ASN A 328 -17.12 -5.30 8.61
CA ASN A 328 -18.31 -4.92 7.88
C ASN A 328 -18.08 -4.80 6.37
N ARG A 329 -16.98 -5.35 5.85
CA ARG A 329 -16.62 -5.22 4.43
C ARG A 329 -17.72 -5.67 3.46
N ASN A 330 -18.58 -6.62 3.83
CA ASN A 330 -19.74 -7.03 3.03
C ASN A 330 -21.08 -6.78 3.73
N ASN A 331 -21.10 -5.95 4.79
CA ASN A 331 -22.30 -5.66 5.57
C ASN A 331 -22.99 -4.35 5.16
N TRP A 332 -22.41 -3.61 4.21
CA TRP A 332 -23.01 -2.42 3.60
C TRP A 332 -24.05 -2.81 2.55
N GLY A 333 -25.17 -2.10 2.53
CA GLY A 333 -26.24 -2.25 1.55
C GLY A 333 -26.99 -0.96 1.30
N LEU A 334 -28.18 -1.06 0.69
CA LEU A 334 -29.08 0.08 0.49
C LEU A 334 -29.39 0.73 1.85
N GLY A 335 -29.18 2.04 1.97
CA GLY A 335 -29.36 2.77 3.22
C GLY A 335 -28.25 2.61 4.27
N GLY A 336 -27.13 1.95 3.96
CA GLY A 336 -25.93 1.95 4.81
C GLY A 336 -25.62 0.60 5.46
N LEU A 337 -25.08 0.64 6.68
CA LEU A 337 -24.68 -0.57 7.41
C LEU A 337 -25.92 -1.31 7.90
N ARG A 338 -26.03 -2.59 7.55
CA ARG A 338 -27.17 -3.43 7.98
C ARG A 338 -27.12 -3.68 9.49
N GLU A 339 -28.19 -3.34 10.20
CA GLU A 339 -28.27 -3.39 11.68
C GLU A 339 -28.00 -4.80 12.26
N ASP A 340 -28.54 -5.85 11.63
CA ASP A 340 -28.43 -7.24 12.10
C ASP A 340 -27.27 -8.01 11.46
N ALA A 341 -26.32 -7.33 10.81
CA ALA A 341 -25.24 -8.02 10.13
C ALA A 341 -24.16 -8.51 11.13
N GLU A 342 -23.83 -9.79 11.03
CA GLU A 342 -22.76 -10.38 11.83
C GLU A 342 -21.38 -9.87 11.36
N LYS A 343 -20.49 -9.60 12.32
CA LYS A 343 -19.11 -9.21 12.02
C LYS A 343 -18.37 -10.36 11.35
N GLU A 344 -17.78 -10.10 10.20
CA GLU A 344 -17.03 -11.11 9.48
C GLU A 344 -15.58 -11.21 9.97
N GLN A 345 -15.12 -12.44 10.18
CA GLN A 345 -13.70 -12.75 10.33
C GLN A 345 -13.07 -13.04 8.95
N TRP A 346 -11.74 -13.07 8.89
CA TRP A 346 -11.00 -13.31 7.65
C TRP A 346 -9.66 -13.98 7.91
N GLU A 347 -8.95 -14.34 6.85
CA GLU A 347 -7.61 -14.91 6.94
C GLU A 347 -6.62 -14.03 6.22
N ASP A 348 -5.54 -13.73 6.92
CA ASP A 348 -4.40 -12.96 6.45
C ASP A 348 -3.13 -13.79 6.54
N PHE A 349 -2.23 -13.66 5.58
CA PHE A 349 -0.99 -14.40 5.59
C PHE A 349 0.12 -13.72 4.82
N GLN A 350 1.35 -14.01 5.24
CA GLN A 350 2.58 -13.65 4.56
C GLN A 350 3.42 -14.91 4.41
N THR A 351 3.82 -15.26 3.20
CA THR A 351 4.64 -16.44 2.91
C THR A 351 5.75 -16.10 1.93
N GLY A 352 6.84 -16.83 2.02
CA GLY A 352 7.93 -16.69 1.07
C GLY A 352 8.72 -17.98 0.91
N VAL A 353 9.31 -18.11 -0.28
CA VAL A 353 10.20 -19.20 -0.64
C VAL A 353 11.42 -18.64 -1.36
N VAL A 354 12.59 -19.11 -0.96
CA VAL A 354 13.84 -18.92 -1.68
C VAL A 354 14.45 -20.29 -1.93
N PHE A 355 14.59 -20.62 -3.19
CA PHE A 355 15.08 -21.90 -3.68
C PHE A 355 16.21 -21.67 -4.66
N GLY A 356 17.27 -22.46 -4.53
CA GLY A 356 18.28 -22.54 -5.56
C GLY A 356 18.92 -23.91 -5.62
N TRP A 357 19.14 -24.38 -6.85
CA TRP A 357 19.75 -25.67 -7.11
C TRP A 357 20.74 -25.56 -8.28
N LYS A 358 22.01 -25.85 -7.97
CA LYS A 358 23.05 -26.06 -8.98
C LYS A 358 22.98 -27.50 -9.45
N LEU A 359 22.28 -27.73 -10.57
CA LEU A 359 22.15 -29.05 -11.21
C LEU A 359 23.52 -29.58 -11.69
N SER A 360 24.40 -28.67 -12.10
CA SER A 360 25.81 -28.97 -12.43
C SER A 360 26.70 -27.75 -12.13
N LYS A 361 27.99 -27.82 -12.49
CA LYS A 361 28.88 -26.64 -12.43
C LYS A 361 28.48 -25.53 -13.42
N ASN A 362 27.69 -25.87 -14.44
CA ASN A 362 27.36 -25.00 -15.55
C ASN A 362 25.87 -24.62 -15.59
N ILE A 363 25.01 -25.30 -14.82
CA ILE A 363 23.56 -25.10 -14.85
C ILE A 363 23.06 -24.89 -13.42
N GLY A 364 22.33 -23.79 -13.21
CA GLY A 364 21.66 -23.50 -11.94
C GLY A 364 20.25 -22.93 -12.16
N VAL A 365 19.32 -23.35 -11.30
CA VAL A 365 17.93 -22.86 -11.29
C VAL A 365 17.66 -22.18 -9.96
N PHE A 366 16.94 -21.07 -10.00
CA PHE A 366 16.64 -20.21 -8.87
C PHE A 366 15.16 -19.81 -8.92
N VAL A 367 14.51 -19.86 -7.76
CA VAL A 367 13.14 -19.36 -7.59
C VAL A 367 13.09 -18.60 -6.29
N GLU A 368 12.63 -17.37 -6.33
CA GLU A 368 12.29 -16.60 -5.14
C GLU A 368 10.88 -16.04 -5.29
N GLY A 369 10.15 -16.00 -4.19
CA GLY A 369 8.80 -15.48 -4.15
C GLY A 369 8.45 -15.03 -2.75
N GLU A 370 7.78 -13.90 -2.65
CA GLU A 370 7.09 -13.45 -1.44
C GLU A 370 5.65 -13.08 -1.82
N TYR A 371 4.71 -13.46 -0.97
CA TYR A 371 3.30 -13.13 -1.10
C TYR A 371 2.76 -12.70 0.27
N THR A 372 2.13 -11.53 0.31
CA THR A 372 1.44 -10.99 1.47
C THR A 372 0.01 -10.67 1.08
N LYS A 373 -0.96 -11.20 1.83
CA LYS A 373 -2.37 -10.78 1.78
C LYS A 373 -2.74 -10.26 3.16
N PHE A 374 -3.05 -8.98 3.24
CA PHE A 374 -3.63 -8.32 4.41
C PHE A 374 -4.92 -7.62 4.00
N TRP A 375 -6.04 -8.00 4.60
CA TRP A 375 -7.37 -7.57 4.14
C TRP A 375 -7.55 -7.93 2.65
N ASP A 376 -8.10 -7.02 1.84
CA ASP A 376 -8.18 -7.19 0.38
C ASP A 376 -6.90 -6.78 -0.37
N SER A 377 -5.87 -6.32 0.36
CA SER A 377 -4.61 -5.88 -0.24
C SER A 377 -3.66 -7.05 -0.43
N LYS A 378 -3.19 -7.25 -1.67
CA LYS A 378 -2.22 -8.29 -2.05
C LYS A 378 -0.93 -7.65 -2.55
N ILE A 379 0.20 -8.05 -1.98
CA ILE A 379 1.53 -7.65 -2.40
C ILE A 379 2.32 -8.91 -2.68
N TYR A 380 2.87 -9.03 -3.89
CA TYR A 380 3.66 -10.18 -4.27
C TYR A 380 4.82 -9.76 -5.16
N ASN A 381 5.92 -10.48 -5.03
CA ASN A 381 7.07 -10.40 -5.92
C ASN A 381 7.57 -11.82 -6.15
N SER A 382 7.90 -12.17 -7.39
CA SER A 382 8.54 -13.45 -7.68
C SER A 382 9.57 -13.26 -8.78
N SER A 383 10.68 -13.98 -8.65
CA SER A 383 11.74 -14.05 -9.65
C SER A 383 12.08 -15.51 -9.92
N VAL A 384 12.31 -15.83 -11.19
CA VAL A 384 12.81 -17.14 -11.63
C VAL A 384 14.07 -16.91 -12.44
N GLY A 385 15.11 -17.68 -12.17
CA GLY A 385 16.40 -17.57 -12.83
C GLY A 385 16.89 -18.93 -13.33
N LEU A 386 17.45 -18.92 -14.55
CA LEU A 386 18.21 -20.03 -15.12
C LEU A 386 19.59 -19.49 -15.50
N ASN A 387 20.64 -20.02 -14.89
CA ASN A 387 22.01 -19.69 -15.25
C ASN A 387 22.60 -20.85 -16.05
N ILE A 388 23.06 -20.56 -17.26
CA ILE A 388 23.84 -21.47 -18.11
C ILE A 388 25.21 -20.83 -18.35
N THR A 389 26.27 -21.47 -17.85
CA THR A 389 27.65 -21.06 -18.14
C THR A 389 28.16 -21.85 -19.34
N LEU A 390 28.31 -21.16 -20.46
CA LEU A 390 28.96 -21.70 -21.66
C LEU A 390 30.48 -21.65 -21.44
N LYS A 391 31.16 -22.74 -21.78
CA LYS A 391 32.62 -22.83 -21.78
C LYS A 391 33.15 -22.95 -23.18
#